data_AF-U3K463-F1
#
_entry.id   AF-U3K463-F1
#
_cell.length_a   1.000
_cell.length_b   1.000
_cell.length_c   1.000
_cell.angle_alpha   90.00
_cell.angle_beta   90.00
_cell.angle_gamma   90.00
#
_symmetry.space_group_name_H-M   'P 1'
#
loop_
_entity.id
_entity.type
_entity.pdbx_description
1 polymer ?
#
loop_
_entity_poly.entity_id
_entity_poly.type
_entity_poly.pdbx_seq_one_letter_code
_entity_poly.pdbx_strand_id
1 'polypeptide(L)'
;MEGSRASPRYGSMESTRWPPAGAEPEAEIVSMADSTTTIDDIEGELFRIERIREILVRRESELRYMMDDIQLCKEISRLKTELQKLLVLPENQKSNEEKQREEELVQQIHKLVETRDFLVDDVEFERLREREEDKEMAEFLQSKLSKSYLQRATPVREKKMTSRGQQTSAPYMSKTGLTLLKECCGFTCSIM
;
A
#
# COMPACT_ATOMS: atom_id res chain seq x y z
N MET A 1 29.13 -8.93 -24.27
CA MET A 1 27.67 -9.02 -24.12
C MET A 1 27.37 -9.00 -22.63
N GLU A 2 27.29 -7.81 -22.04
CA GLU A 2 26.88 -7.67 -20.64
C GLU A 2 25.37 -7.45 -20.64
N GLY A 3 24.64 -8.49 -20.23
CA GLY A 3 23.20 -8.41 -20.05
C GLY A 3 22.91 -7.39 -18.94
N SER A 4 22.13 -6.36 -19.28
CA SER A 4 21.50 -5.47 -18.31
C SER A 4 20.69 -6.33 -17.33
N ARG A 5 21.28 -6.65 -16.18
CA ARG A 5 20.54 -7.12 -15.02
C ARG A 5 19.66 -5.95 -14.59
N ALA A 6 18.37 -6.04 -14.92
CA ALA A 6 17.38 -5.15 -14.34
C ALA A 6 17.53 -5.24 -12.81
N SER A 7 17.74 -4.10 -12.14
CA SER A 7 17.74 -4.04 -10.68
C SER A 7 16.48 -4.73 -10.16
N PRO A 8 16.55 -5.47 -9.04
CA PRO A 8 15.37 -5.95 -8.35
C PRO A 8 14.43 -4.76 -8.18
N ARG A 9 13.34 -4.76 -8.94
CA ARG A 9 12.45 -3.62 -8.99
C ARG A 9 11.68 -3.66 -7.69
N TYR A 10 12.07 -2.79 -6.76
CA TYR A 10 11.14 -2.38 -5.71
C TYR A 10 9.91 -1.81 -6.40
N GLY A 11 8.80 -2.51 -6.22
CA GLY A 11 7.48 -2.08 -6.68
C GLY A 11 6.99 -2.71 -7.97
N SER A 12 5.76 -3.23 -7.86
CA SER A 12 4.84 -3.58 -8.94
C SER A 12 3.70 -2.56 -9.03
N MET A 13 3.89 -1.33 -8.55
CA MET A 13 2.82 -0.34 -8.65
C MET A 13 2.80 0.29 -10.03
N GLU A 14 1.62 0.27 -10.65
CA GLU A 14 1.32 0.95 -11.89
C GLU A 14 1.70 2.43 -11.81
N SER A 15 2.08 2.99 -12.95
CA SER A 15 2.44 4.41 -13.02
C SER A 15 1.29 5.26 -12.47
N THR A 16 1.58 6.12 -11.50
CA THR A 16 0.67 7.18 -11.04
C THR A 16 0.35 8.22 -12.12
N ARG A 17 0.87 8.05 -13.34
CA ARG A 17 0.56 8.88 -14.49
C ARG A 17 -0.86 8.59 -14.95
N TRP A 18 -1.81 9.32 -14.37
CA TRP A 18 -3.11 9.54 -14.98
C TRP A 18 -2.91 10.36 -16.26
N PRO A 19 -3.62 10.04 -17.37
CA PRO A 19 -3.71 10.96 -18.48
C PRO A 19 -4.29 12.27 -17.93
N PRO A 20 -3.78 13.45 -18.33
CA PRO A 20 -4.50 14.68 -18.06
C PRO A 20 -5.92 14.51 -18.62
N ALA A 21 -6.92 14.81 -17.81
CA ALA A 21 -8.30 14.86 -18.27
C ALA A 21 -8.36 15.80 -19.47
N GLY A 22 -8.58 15.26 -20.67
CA GLY A 22 -8.92 15.98 -21.90
C GLY A 22 -7.94 17.05 -22.38
N ALA A 23 -7.45 16.94 -23.61
CA ALA A 23 -6.97 18.11 -24.32
C ALA A 23 -8.12 19.10 -24.50
N GLU A 24 -8.06 20.25 -23.83
CA GLU A 24 -8.96 21.40 -24.02
C GLU A 24 -8.80 21.96 -25.45
N PRO A 25 -9.88 22.07 -26.25
CA PRO A 25 -9.87 22.92 -27.43
C PRO A 25 -10.12 24.37 -27.03
N GLU A 26 -9.12 25.21 -27.27
CA GLU A 26 -9.15 26.67 -27.46
C GLU A 26 -10.29 27.47 -26.79
N ALA A 27 -9.92 28.12 -25.67
CA ALA A 27 -10.41 29.42 -25.20
C ALA A 27 -11.91 29.73 -25.39
N GLU A 28 -12.78 28.96 -24.74
CA GLU A 28 -14.15 29.38 -24.45
C GLU A 28 -14.16 30.21 -23.14
N ILE A 29 -14.80 31.38 -23.18
CA ILE A 29 -14.83 32.35 -22.08
C ILE A 29 -15.53 31.73 -20.87
N VAL A 30 -14.77 31.32 -19.85
CA VAL A 30 -15.31 30.78 -18.61
C VAL A 30 -15.94 31.91 -17.78
N SER A 31 -17.27 31.95 -17.77
CA SER A 31 -18.08 32.76 -16.87
C SER A 31 -17.93 32.23 -15.44
N MET A 32 -17.39 33.05 -14.52
CA MET A 32 -17.17 32.71 -13.11
C MET A 32 -18.44 32.78 -12.23
N ALA A 33 -19.63 32.75 -12.83
CA ALA A 33 -20.89 33.06 -12.15
C ALA A 33 -21.72 31.85 -11.70
N ASP A 34 -21.41 30.63 -12.15
CA ASP A 34 -22.12 29.42 -11.71
C ASP A 34 -21.14 28.28 -11.48
N SER A 35 -20.63 28.15 -10.24
CA SER A 35 -19.98 26.92 -9.81
C SER A 35 -21.05 25.84 -9.60
N THR A 36 -21.50 25.21 -10.68
CA THR A 36 -22.38 24.03 -10.64
C THR A 36 -21.61 22.77 -10.23
N THR A 37 -20.81 22.85 -9.17
CA THR A 37 -20.18 21.66 -8.59
C THR A 37 -21.27 20.88 -7.87
N THR A 38 -21.60 19.71 -8.40
CA THR A 38 -22.62 18.83 -7.79
C THR A 38 -22.02 18.06 -6.62
N ILE A 39 -22.88 17.49 -5.76
CA ILE A 39 -22.43 16.62 -4.67
C ILE A 39 -21.67 15.41 -5.24
N ASP A 40 -22.14 14.86 -6.36
CA ASP A 40 -21.49 13.74 -7.06
C ASP A 40 -20.07 14.10 -7.53
N ASP A 41 -19.84 15.34 -7.98
CA ASP A 41 -18.50 15.80 -8.37
C ASP A 41 -17.55 15.84 -7.16
N ILE A 42 -18.02 16.34 -6.01
CA ILE A 42 -17.24 16.40 -4.77
C ILE A 42 -16.92 14.98 -4.27
N GLU A 43 -17.90 14.08 -4.27
CA GLU A 43 -17.72 12.67 -3.89
C GLU A 43 -16.73 11.96 -4.83
N GLY A 44 -16.80 12.27 -6.13
CA GLY A 44 -15.86 11.77 -7.14
C GLY A 44 -14.41 12.21 -6.86
N GLU A 45 -14.18 13.48 -6.55
CA GLU A 45 -12.84 13.97 -6.20
C GLU A 45 -12.32 13.37 -4.89
N LEU A 46 -13.18 13.21 -3.86
CA LEU A 46 -12.80 12.57 -2.61
C LEU A 46 -12.32 11.13 -2.82
N PHE A 47 -13.00 10.36 -3.67
CA PHE A 47 -12.58 9.00 -4.01
C PHE A 47 -11.21 8.99 -4.71
N ARG A 48 -10.95 9.94 -5.62
CA ARG A 48 -9.64 10.08 -6.27
C ARG A 48 -8.55 10.42 -5.27
N ILE A 49 -8.81 11.34 -4.34
CA ILE A 49 -7.87 11.73 -3.29
C ILE A 49 -7.53 10.52 -2.40
N GLU A 50 -8.52 9.76 -1.95
CA GLU A 50 -8.30 8.55 -1.14
C GLU A 50 -7.44 7.54 -1.89
N ARG A 51 -7.75 7.29 -3.17
CA ARG A 51 -6.95 6.38 -4.02
C ARG A 51 -5.50 6.86 -4.16
N ILE A 52 -5.28 8.15 -4.38
CA ILE A 52 -3.93 8.72 -4.46
C ILE A 52 -3.19 8.54 -3.12
N ARG A 53 -3.86 8.80 -1.99
CA ARG A 53 -3.30 8.61 -0.65
C ARG A 53 -2.83 7.17 -0.44
N GLU A 54 -3.66 6.18 -0.77
CA GLU A 54 -3.29 4.77 -0.65
C GLU A 54 -2.05 4.42 -1.48
N ILE A 55 -1.95 4.91 -2.72
CA ILE A 55 -0.79 4.67 -3.58
C ILE A 55 0.47 5.32 -2.97
N LEU A 56 0.34 6.54 -2.45
CA LEU A 56 1.47 7.24 -1.83
C LEU A 56 1.97 6.54 -0.57
N VAL A 57 1.07 6.02 0.27
CA VAL A 57 1.45 5.28 1.48
C VAL A 57 2.20 4.01 1.13
N ARG A 58 1.74 3.23 0.15
CA ARG A 58 2.47 2.04 -0.33
C ARG A 58 3.85 2.40 -0.89
N ARG A 59 3.92 3.48 -1.66
CA ARG A 59 5.19 3.99 -2.19
C ARG A 59 6.15 4.46 -1.09
N GLU A 60 5.64 5.08 -0.03
CA GLU A 60 6.43 5.47 1.13
C GLU A 60 7.04 4.25 1.81
N SER A 61 6.26 3.18 2.00
CA SER A 61 6.74 1.91 2.54
C SER A 61 7.86 1.32 1.68
N GLU A 62 7.67 1.24 0.35
CA GLU A 62 8.73 0.80 -0.58
C GLU A 62 10.03 1.63 -0.44
N LEU A 63 9.89 2.96 -0.33
CA LEU A 63 11.02 3.86 -0.15
C LEU A 63 11.75 3.62 1.16
N ARG A 64 11.02 3.28 2.23
CA ARG A 64 11.60 2.93 3.54
C ARG A 64 12.44 1.66 3.45
N TYR A 65 11.91 0.61 2.82
CA TYR A 65 12.67 -0.63 2.60
C TYR A 65 13.93 -0.41 1.75
N MET A 66 13.84 0.40 0.69
CA MET A 66 15.04 0.77 -0.10
C MET A 66 16.07 1.55 0.73
N MET A 67 15.61 2.45 1.60
CA MET A 67 16.51 3.19 2.48
C MET A 67 17.24 2.24 3.45
N ASP A 68 16.51 1.28 4.02
CA ASP A 68 17.07 0.29 4.94
C ASP A 68 18.06 -0.65 4.21
N ASP A 69 17.74 -1.13 3.01
CA ASP A 69 18.67 -1.91 2.17
C ASP A 69 19.94 -1.12 1.83
N ILE A 70 19.81 0.18 1.50
CA ILE A 70 20.96 1.05 1.26
C ILE A 70 21.83 1.17 2.52
N GLN A 71 21.24 1.27 3.71
CA GLN A 71 22.00 1.34 4.96
C GLN A 71 22.74 0.02 5.24
N LEU A 72 22.08 -1.12 5.07
CA LEU A 72 22.71 -2.45 5.18
C LEU A 72 23.87 -2.58 4.19
N CYS A 73 23.67 -2.20 2.93
CA CYS A 73 24.70 -2.25 1.90
C CYS A 73 25.90 -1.35 2.21
N LYS A 74 25.68 -0.15 2.77
CA LYS A 74 26.76 0.75 3.21
C LYS A 74 27.58 0.11 4.33
N GLU A 75 26.92 -0.47 5.33
CA GLU A 75 27.61 -1.10 6.46
C GLU A 75 28.39 -2.35 6.02
N ILE A 76 27.78 -3.21 5.20
CA ILE A 76 28.47 -4.37 4.60
C ILE A 76 29.71 -3.91 3.81
N SER A 77 29.59 -2.84 3.03
CA SER A 77 30.70 -2.30 2.25
C SER A 77 31.83 -1.76 3.13
N ARG A 78 31.48 -1.10 4.25
CA ARG A 78 32.44 -0.63 5.25
C ARG A 78 33.21 -1.80 5.87
N LEU A 79 32.49 -2.80 6.38
CA LEU A 79 33.09 -3.99 7.01
C LEU A 79 33.93 -4.80 6.02
N LYS A 80 33.46 -4.96 4.78
CA LYS A 80 34.23 -5.63 3.71
C LYS A 80 35.53 -4.90 3.41
N THR A 81 35.53 -3.57 3.41
CA THR A 81 36.74 -2.77 3.20
C THR A 81 37.72 -2.95 4.37
N GLU A 82 37.23 -3.07 5.60
CA GLU A 82 38.07 -3.36 6.76
C GLU A 82 38.67 -4.77 6.69
N LEU A 83 37.85 -5.78 6.38
CA LEU A 83 38.29 -7.16 6.22
C LEU A 83 39.35 -7.29 5.11
N GLN A 84 39.15 -6.62 3.97
CA GLN A 84 40.10 -6.62 2.86
C GLN A 84 41.49 -6.11 3.28
N LYS A 85 41.60 -5.17 4.23
CA LYS A 85 42.90 -4.69 4.72
C LYS A 85 43.67 -5.77 5.47
N LEU A 86 42.98 -6.60 6.24
CA LEU A 86 43.58 -7.70 7.00
C LEU A 86 44.00 -8.85 6.07
N LEU A 87 43.18 -9.13 5.05
CA LEU A 87 43.45 -10.16 4.04
C LEU A 87 44.65 -9.87 3.11
N VAL A 88 45.21 -8.66 3.12
CA VAL A 88 46.44 -8.34 2.36
C VAL A 88 47.64 -9.11 2.93
N LEU A 89 47.64 -9.38 4.23
CA LEU A 89 48.71 -10.10 4.90
C LEU A 89 48.53 -11.61 4.73
N PRO A 90 49.60 -12.38 4.43
CA PRO A 90 49.57 -13.84 4.44
C PRO A 90 49.23 -14.41 5.83
N GLU A 91 48.54 -15.56 5.89
CA GLU A 91 48.09 -16.20 7.14
C GLU A 91 49.20 -16.51 8.17
N ASN A 92 50.42 -16.75 7.69
CA ASN A 92 51.58 -17.01 8.53
C ASN A 92 52.21 -15.75 9.14
N GLN A 93 51.79 -14.57 8.69
CA GLN A 93 52.29 -13.26 9.14
C GLN A 93 51.27 -12.51 10.01
N LYS A 94 50.04 -13.02 10.10
CA LYS A 94 48.99 -12.46 10.96
C LYS A 94 49.18 -12.83 12.42
N SER A 95 49.06 -11.85 13.29
CA SER A 95 48.89 -12.03 14.72
C SER A 95 47.57 -12.75 15.05
N ASN A 96 47.48 -13.31 16.26
CA ASN A 96 46.23 -13.96 16.71
C ASN A 96 45.06 -12.95 16.80
N GLU A 97 45.36 -11.70 17.17
CA GLU A 97 44.36 -10.62 17.23
C GLU A 97 43.81 -10.27 15.85
N GLU A 98 44.66 -10.24 14.82
CA GLU A 98 44.22 -10.01 13.44
C GLU A 98 43.32 -11.14 12.94
N LYS A 99 43.67 -12.40 13.23
CA LYS A 99 42.85 -13.56 12.87
C LYS A 99 41.49 -13.52 13.55
N GLN A 100 41.46 -13.20 14.85
CA GLN A 100 40.22 -13.04 15.59
C GLN A 100 39.36 -11.91 15.02
N ARG A 101 39.96 -10.77 14.68
CA ARG A 101 39.25 -9.63 14.08
C ARG A 101 38.70 -9.96 12.69
N GLU A 102 39.41 -10.74 11.88
CA GLU A 102 38.89 -11.22 10.60
C GLU A 102 37.63 -12.08 10.78
N GLU A 103 37.66 -13.03 11.73
CA GLU A 103 36.51 -13.88 12.01
C GLU A 103 35.31 -13.05 12.50
N GLU A 104 35.54 -12.07 13.39
CA GLU A 104 34.50 -11.15 13.85
C GLU A 104 33.89 -10.32 12.72
N LEU A 105 34.72 -9.78 11.82
CA LEU A 105 34.24 -9.02 10.66
C LEU A 105 33.42 -9.90 9.71
N VAL A 106 33.85 -11.14 9.47
CA VAL A 106 33.10 -12.10 8.67
C VAL A 106 31.74 -12.40 9.30
N GLN A 107 31.70 -12.66 10.61
CA GLN A 107 30.44 -12.92 11.33
C GLN A 107 29.50 -11.72 11.29
N GLN A 108 30.02 -10.49 11.42
CA GLN A 108 29.20 -9.27 11.32
C GLN A 108 28.63 -9.08 9.91
N ILE A 109 29.46 -9.29 8.87
CA ILE A 109 29.00 -9.25 7.47
C ILE A 109 27.92 -10.28 7.23
N HIS A 110 28.08 -11.51 7.74
CA HIS A 110 27.09 -12.58 7.59
C HIS A 110 25.73 -12.17 8.17
N LYS A 111 25.71 -11.65 9.40
CA LYS A 111 24.48 -11.17 10.07
C LYS A 111 23.77 -10.06 9.28
N LEU A 112 24.53 -9.13 8.70
CA LEU A 112 23.95 -8.07 7.87
C LEU A 112 23.37 -8.62 6.56
N VAL A 113 24.02 -9.63 5.97
CA VAL A 113 23.51 -10.31 4.78
C VAL A 113 22.23 -11.08 5.10
N GLU A 114 22.16 -11.78 6.23
CA GLU A 114 20.93 -12.42 6.72
C GLU A 114 19.82 -11.39 6.94
N THR A 115 20.13 -10.25 7.57
CA THR A 115 19.15 -9.17 7.78
C THR A 115 18.61 -8.63 6.45
N ARG A 116 19.47 -8.51 5.44
CA ARG A 116 19.05 -8.11 4.09
C ARG A 116 18.18 -9.17 3.42
N ASP A 117 18.44 -10.45 3.66
CA ASP A 117 17.64 -11.56 3.15
C ASP A 117 16.21 -11.50 3.72
N PHE A 118 16.07 -11.32 5.04
CA PHE A 118 14.78 -11.09 5.69
C PHE A 118 14.03 -9.89 5.12
N LEU A 119 14.74 -8.78 4.86
CA LEU A 119 14.14 -7.59 4.28
C LEU A 119 13.58 -7.83 2.87
N VAL A 120 14.23 -8.68 2.06
CA VAL A 120 13.72 -9.08 0.74
C VAL A 120 12.44 -9.91 0.88
N ASP A 121 12.43 -10.86 1.82
CA ASP A 121 11.25 -11.68 2.09
C ASP A 121 10.05 -10.85 2.58
N ASP A 122 10.28 -9.91 3.49
CA ASP A 122 9.24 -9.01 4.01
C ASP A 122 8.60 -8.15 2.90
N VAL A 123 9.41 -7.61 2.00
CA VAL A 123 8.93 -6.80 0.88
C VAL A 123 8.12 -7.63 -0.11
N GLU A 124 8.56 -8.85 -0.38
CA GLU A 124 7.81 -9.76 -1.24
C GLU A 124 6.47 -10.15 -0.61
N PHE A 125 6.45 -10.37 0.71
CA PHE A 125 5.23 -10.65 1.45
C PHE A 125 4.25 -9.48 1.38
N GLU A 126 4.72 -8.26 1.59
CA GLU A 126 3.85 -7.07 1.51
C GLU A 126 3.31 -6.87 0.09
N ARG A 127 4.12 -7.11 -0.94
CA ARG A 127 3.67 -7.07 -2.34
C ARG A 127 2.57 -8.09 -2.64
N LEU A 128 2.67 -9.30 -2.07
CA LEU A 128 1.66 -10.33 -2.23
C LEU A 128 0.35 -9.95 -1.54
N ARG A 129 0.43 -9.38 -0.33
CA ARG A 129 -0.71 -8.86 0.42
C ARG A 129 -1.45 -7.79 -0.40
N GLU A 130 -0.74 -6.75 -0.84
CA GLU A 130 -1.33 -5.64 -1.60
C GLU A 130 -2.08 -6.13 -2.86
N ARG A 131 -1.51 -7.12 -3.57
CA ARG A 131 -2.14 -7.70 -4.76
C ARG A 131 -3.44 -8.43 -4.44
N GLU A 132 -3.48 -9.16 -3.33
CA GLU A 132 -4.70 -9.86 -2.92
C GLU A 132 -5.77 -8.88 -2.45
N GLU A 133 -5.40 -7.84 -1.70
CA GLU A 133 -6.32 -6.76 -1.28
C GLU A 133 -6.94 -6.04 -2.49
N ASP A 134 -6.13 -5.69 -3.49
CA ASP A 134 -6.61 -5.04 -4.71
C ASP A 134 -7.54 -5.96 -5.52
N LYS A 135 -7.25 -7.27 -5.55
CA LYS A 135 -8.10 -8.27 -6.20
C LYS A 135 -9.44 -8.42 -5.48
N GLU A 136 -9.44 -8.57 -4.16
CA GLU A 136 -10.66 -8.65 -3.36
C GLU A 136 -11.53 -7.39 -3.54
N MET A 137 -10.90 -6.21 -3.57
CA MET A 137 -11.60 -4.95 -3.81
C MET A 137 -12.24 -4.91 -5.21
N ALA A 138 -11.51 -5.32 -6.25
CA ALA A 138 -12.03 -5.37 -7.62
C ALA A 138 -13.19 -6.36 -7.76
N GLU A 139 -13.07 -7.56 -7.18
CA GLU A 139 -14.12 -8.57 -7.16
C GLU A 139 -15.37 -8.08 -6.41
N PHE A 140 -15.19 -7.41 -5.27
CA PHE A 140 -16.29 -6.82 -4.52
C PHE A 140 -17.06 -5.79 -5.36
N LEU A 141 -16.35 -4.85 -6.00
CA LEU A 141 -16.95 -3.83 -6.86
C LEU A 141 -17.69 -4.47 -8.05
N GLN A 142 -17.08 -5.44 -8.73
CA GLN A 142 -17.73 -6.17 -9.82
C GLN A 142 -19.02 -6.88 -9.36
N SER A 143 -19.00 -7.49 -8.18
CA SER A 143 -20.16 -8.19 -7.62
C SER A 143 -21.31 -7.25 -7.24
N LYS A 144 -21.01 -6.02 -6.79
CA LYS A 144 -22.01 -4.99 -6.44
C LYS A 144 -22.60 -4.35 -7.68
N LEU A 145 -21.75 -4.03 -8.66
CA LEU A 145 -22.19 -3.45 -9.93
C LEU A 145 -23.05 -4.45 -10.71
N SER A 146 -22.61 -5.71 -10.87
CA SER A 146 -23.41 -6.75 -11.55
C SER A 146 -24.79 -6.99 -10.92
N LYS A 147 -24.89 -6.97 -9.59
CA LYS A 147 -26.18 -7.05 -8.86
C LYS A 147 -27.05 -5.81 -9.06
N SER A 148 -26.47 -4.61 -9.14
CA SER A 148 -27.21 -3.36 -9.40
C SER A 148 -27.77 -3.28 -10.84
N TYR A 149 -27.03 -3.80 -11.84
CA TYR A 149 -27.51 -3.91 -13.22
C TYR A 149 -28.68 -4.90 -13.35
N LEU A 150 -28.67 -6.01 -12.59
CA LEU A 150 -29.78 -6.96 -12.57
C LEU A 150 -31.05 -6.41 -11.88
N GLN A 151 -30.93 -5.45 -10.95
CA GLN A 151 -32.10 -4.79 -10.34
C GLN A 151 -32.75 -3.73 -11.26
N ARG A 152 -32.00 -3.07 -12.14
CA ARG A 152 -32.56 -2.12 -13.14
C ARG A 152 -33.29 -2.77 -14.31
N ALA A 153 -33.17 -4.09 -14.49
CA ALA A 153 -33.80 -4.84 -15.59
C ALA A 153 -35.16 -5.47 -15.23
N THR A 154 -35.81 -5.07 -14.13
CA THR A 154 -37.19 -5.48 -13.85
C THR A 154 -38.18 -4.43 -14.37
N PRO A 155 -39.12 -4.78 -15.28
CA PRO A 155 -40.09 -3.81 -15.76
C PRO A 155 -41.11 -3.55 -14.65
N VAL A 156 -41.21 -2.29 -14.24
CA VAL A 156 -42.28 -1.79 -13.37
C VAL A 156 -43.61 -2.08 -14.06
N ARG A 157 -44.34 -3.10 -13.59
CA ARG A 157 -45.76 -3.28 -13.92
C ARG A 157 -46.56 -2.28 -13.11
N GLU A 158 -47.10 -1.28 -13.81
CA GLU A 158 -48.12 -0.37 -13.29
C GLU A 158 -49.27 -1.16 -12.64
N LYS A 159 -49.51 -0.93 -11.35
CA LYS A 159 -50.80 -1.22 -10.73
C LYS A 159 -51.30 0.00 -9.96
N LYS A 160 -52.41 0.47 -10.49
CA LYS A 160 -53.34 1.54 -10.11
C LYS A 160 -53.61 1.65 -8.59
N MET A 161 -53.73 2.91 -8.16
CA MET A 161 -54.15 3.40 -6.83
C MET A 161 -55.32 2.65 -6.19
N THR A 162 -55.26 2.47 -4.86
CA THR A 162 -56.40 2.72 -3.96
C THR A 162 -55.91 3.27 -2.61
N SER A 163 -56.69 4.22 -2.10
CA SER A 163 -56.53 5.12 -0.95
C SER A 163 -56.63 4.51 0.45
N ARG A 164 -56.24 5.35 1.46
CA ARG A 164 -56.70 5.41 2.87
C ARG A 164 -55.86 4.57 3.85
N GLY A 165 -55.35 5.04 4.99
CA GLY A 165 -55.35 6.32 5.72
C GLY A 165 -54.85 6.04 7.16
N GLN A 166 -54.18 7.02 7.81
CA GLN A 166 -53.87 7.11 9.27
C GLN A 166 -52.90 6.04 9.85
N GLN A 167 -52.14 6.25 10.92
CA GLN A 167 -51.48 7.37 11.62
C GLN A 167 -50.57 6.67 12.67
N THR A 168 -49.48 7.31 13.09
CA THR A 168 -48.74 7.13 14.37
C THR A 168 -48.03 5.79 14.70
N SER A 169 -46.69 5.86 14.84
CA SER A 169 -45.92 5.68 16.12
C SER A 169 -44.57 4.91 15.97
N ALA A 170 -43.53 5.53 16.56
CA ALA A 170 -42.23 5.03 17.03
C ALA A 170 -41.15 4.48 16.04
N PRO A 171 -39.86 4.85 16.22
CA PRO A 171 -38.75 4.31 15.44
C PRO A 171 -38.29 2.95 16.01
N TYR A 172 -38.42 1.89 15.23
CA TYR A 172 -37.83 0.59 15.54
C TYR A 172 -36.44 0.52 14.91
N MET A 173 -35.40 0.66 15.74
CA MET A 173 -34.02 0.38 15.37
C MET A 173 -33.84 -1.14 15.24
N SER A 174 -33.61 -1.61 14.01
CA SER A 174 -33.28 -3.01 13.76
C SER A 174 -31.88 -3.32 14.29
N LYS A 175 -31.85 -4.20 15.28
CA LYS A 175 -30.66 -4.80 15.89
C LYS A 175 -29.95 -5.73 14.90
N THR A 176 -28.92 -5.22 14.23
CA THR A 176 -27.82 -6.04 13.69
C THR A 176 -26.61 -5.15 13.45
N GLY A 177 -25.94 -4.80 14.54
CA GLY A 177 -24.77 -3.93 14.51
C GLY A 177 -24.02 -3.94 15.82
N LEU A 178 -23.72 -5.13 16.37
CA LEU A 178 -22.82 -5.25 17.51
C LEU A 178 -22.24 -6.67 17.71
N THR A 179 -21.61 -7.23 16.68
CA THR A 179 -20.67 -8.35 16.85
C THR A 179 -19.59 -8.26 15.79
N LEU A 180 -18.50 -7.54 16.11
CA LEU A 180 -17.11 -7.76 15.67
C LEU A 180 -16.20 -6.59 16.11
N LEU A 181 -16.41 -6.07 17.33
CA LEU A 181 -15.44 -5.21 18.00
C LEU A 181 -15.15 -5.77 19.39
N LYS A 182 -14.76 -7.05 19.42
CA LYS A 182 -14.31 -7.72 20.62
C LYS A 182 -13.20 -8.67 20.20
N GLU A 183 -12.00 -8.09 20.04
CA GLU A 183 -10.66 -8.67 20.29
C GLU A 183 -9.60 -7.65 19.83
N CYS A 184 -9.52 -6.49 20.52
CA CYS A 184 -8.36 -5.58 20.48
C CYS A 184 -8.40 -4.67 21.71
N CYS A 185 -8.33 -5.26 22.90
CA CYS A 185 -8.03 -4.52 24.15
C CYS A 185 -6.99 -5.29 24.95
N GLY A 186 -5.77 -5.30 24.44
CA GLY A 186 -4.57 -5.68 25.19
C GLY A 186 -3.74 -4.43 25.51
N PHE A 187 -4.32 -3.45 26.23
CA PHE A 187 -3.52 -2.46 26.95
C PHE A 187 -4.37 -1.82 28.06
N THR A 188 -3.92 -2.01 29.30
CA THR A 188 -4.48 -1.40 30.51
C THR A 188 -4.28 0.11 30.46
N CYS A 189 -5.36 0.88 30.30
CA CYS A 189 -5.36 2.31 30.54
C CYS A 189 -5.86 2.55 31.98
N SER A 190 -4.95 2.85 32.90
CA SER A 190 -5.30 3.35 34.23
C SER A 190 -5.69 4.82 34.11
N ILE A 191 -6.94 5.13 34.46
CA ILE A 191 -7.42 6.50 34.64
C ILE A 191 -6.93 6.98 36.01
N MET A 192 -6.20 8.11 36.01
CA MET A 192 -6.08 9.05 37.13
C MET A 192 -6.32 10.45 36.58
#